data_AF-A0A1V1NS64-F1
#
_entry.id   AF-A0A1V1NS64-F1
#
_cell.length_a   1.000
_cell.length_b   1.000
_cell.length_c   1.000
_cell.angle_alpha   90.00
_cell.angle_beta   90.00
_cell.angle_gamma   90.00
#
_symmetry.space_group_name_H-M   'P 1'
#
loop_
_entity.id
_entity.type
_entity.pdbx_description
1 polymer ?
#
loop_
_entity_poly.entity_id
_entity_poly.type
_entity_poly.pdbx_seq_one_letter_code
_entity_poly.pdbx_strand_id
1 'polypeptide(L)'
;MIIPPSNIQELYQRLLTDNSIPKNLHFYYKKWFRYYWDFCHQYKATVNDQNSLPLFKKKLFEKNQNKYQVQQAVDAILIYYRHINKLPDLNLNQNDKKNTL
;
A
#
# COMPACT_ATOMS: atom_id res chain seq x y z
N MET A 1 11.23 2.84 -9.63
CA MET A 1 10.69 2.23 -8.41
C MET A 1 10.62 3.32 -7.35
N ILE A 2 9.43 3.84 -7.09
CA ILE A 2 9.08 4.72 -6.00
C ILE A 2 9.14 3.90 -4.71
N ILE A 3 9.95 4.37 -3.78
CA ILE A 3 10.05 3.78 -2.45
C ILE A 3 9.11 4.57 -1.54
N PRO A 4 8.23 3.91 -0.75
CA PRO A 4 7.44 4.62 0.25
C PRO A 4 8.34 5.43 1.19
N PRO A 5 7.93 6.62 1.66
CA PRO A 5 8.70 7.37 2.66
C PRO A 5 9.05 6.52 3.89
N SER A 6 10.20 6.78 4.52
CA SER A 6 10.73 5.94 5.61
C SER A 6 9.75 5.79 6.78
N ASN A 7 9.06 6.87 7.16
CA ASN A 7 8.01 6.83 8.18
C ASN A 7 6.86 5.86 7.82
N ILE A 8 6.50 5.76 6.53
CA ILE A 8 5.48 4.82 6.07
C ILE A 8 6.00 3.39 6.04
N GLN A 9 7.28 3.18 5.71
CA GLN A 9 7.89 1.85 5.78
C GLN A 9 7.97 1.34 7.23
N GLU A 10 8.38 2.20 8.15
CA GLU A 10 8.42 1.89 9.59
C GLU A 10 7.03 1.60 10.14
N LEU A 11 6.04 2.45 9.80
CA LEU A 11 4.64 2.22 10.13
C LEU A 11 4.21 0.84 9.64
N TYR A 12 4.42 0.53 8.37
CA TYR A 12 4.01 -0.73 7.79
C TYR A 12 4.71 -1.92 8.46
N GLN A 13 5.98 -1.80 8.83
CA GLN A 13 6.68 -2.83 9.60
C GLN A 13 6.05 -3.09 10.98
N ARG A 14 5.61 -2.03 11.67
CA ARG A 14 4.87 -2.17 12.94
C ARG A 14 3.54 -2.89 12.69
N LEU A 15 2.80 -2.49 11.65
CA LEU A 15 1.53 -3.14 11.30
C LEU A 15 1.68 -4.64 11.02
N LEU A 16 2.76 -5.09 10.37
CA LEU A 16 3.01 -6.52 10.19
C LEU A 16 3.22 -7.26 11.51
N THR A 17 3.84 -6.61 12.48
CA THR A 17 4.07 -7.18 13.82
C THR A 17 2.76 -7.21 14.62
N ASP A 18 2.00 -6.11 14.61
CA ASP A 18 0.74 -5.97 15.33
C ASP A 18 -0.35 -6.92 14.79
N ASN A 19 -0.33 -7.21 13.49
CA ASN A 19 -1.23 -8.19 12.85
C ASN A 19 -0.69 -9.62 12.95
N SER A 20 0.33 -9.89 13.77
CA SER A 20 0.91 -11.22 13.99
C SER A 20 1.34 -11.93 12.71
N ILE A 21 1.80 -11.18 11.69
CA ILE A 21 2.31 -11.78 10.45
C ILE A 21 3.65 -12.47 10.77
N PRO A 22 3.84 -13.74 10.40
CA PRO A 22 5.10 -14.46 10.60
C PRO A 22 6.30 -13.71 10.02
N LYS A 23 7.42 -13.60 10.75
CA LYS A 23 8.61 -12.83 10.34
C LYS A 23 9.17 -13.27 8.99
N ASN A 24 9.13 -14.56 8.67
CA ASN A 24 9.55 -15.09 7.37
C ASN A 24 8.69 -14.60 6.20
N LEU A 25 7.46 -14.13 6.47
CA LEU A 25 6.57 -13.55 5.46
C LEU A 25 6.73 -12.02 5.31
N HIS A 26 7.36 -11.33 6.26
CA HIS A 26 7.49 -9.87 6.24
C HIS A 26 8.15 -9.36 4.96
N PHE A 27 9.15 -10.06 4.45
CA PHE A 27 9.82 -9.70 3.20
C PHE A 27 8.83 -9.61 2.03
N TYR A 28 7.96 -10.60 1.88
CA TYR A 28 6.97 -10.64 0.80
C TYR A 28 5.91 -9.54 0.97
N TYR A 29 5.43 -9.32 2.20
CA TYR A 29 4.45 -8.27 2.48
C TYR A 29 5.01 -6.87 2.20
N LYS A 30 6.26 -6.59 2.60
CA LYS A 30 6.95 -5.32 2.28
C LYS A 30 7.17 -5.15 0.78
N LYS A 31 7.50 -6.23 0.07
CA LYS A 31 7.65 -6.22 -1.39
C LYS A 31 6.35 -5.82 -2.07
N TRP A 32 5.22 -6.44 -1.70
CA TRP A 32 3.92 -6.11 -2.29
C TRP A 32 3.48 -4.69 -1.97
N PHE A 33 3.72 -4.22 -0.75
CA PHE A 33 3.43 -2.85 -0.36
C PHE A 33 4.21 -1.83 -1.19
N ARG A 34 5.50 -2.07 -1.44
CA ARG A 34 6.31 -1.24 -2.35
C ARG A 34 5.77 -1.26 -3.79
N TYR A 35 5.40 -2.42 -4.30
CA TYR A 35 4.86 -2.56 -5.66
C TYR A 35 3.51 -1.85 -5.83
N TYR A 36 2.69 -1.83 -4.79
CA TYR A 36 1.45 -1.06 -4.79
C TYR A 36 1.72 0.45 -4.81
N TRP A 37 2.74 0.91 -4.08
CA TRP A 37 3.16 2.31 -4.11
C TRP A 37 3.68 2.74 -5.49
N ASP A 38 4.51 1.89 -6.10
CA ASP A 38 4.95 2.02 -7.49
C ASP A 38 3.77 2.12 -8.45
N PHE A 39 2.80 1.21 -8.30
CA PHE A 39 1.60 1.17 -9.11
C PHE A 39 0.79 2.46 -8.97
N CYS A 40 0.55 2.93 -7.75
CA CYS A 40 -0.23 4.15 -7.52
C CYS A 40 0.42 5.35 -8.22
N HIS A 41 1.75 5.49 -8.07
CA HIS A 41 2.46 6.56 -8.75
C HIS A 41 2.42 6.42 -10.29
N GLN A 42 2.67 5.22 -10.81
CA GLN A 42 2.71 4.97 -12.25
C GLN A 42 1.36 5.23 -12.93
N TYR A 43 0.25 4.85 -12.28
CA TYR A 43 -1.09 4.92 -12.84
C TYR A 43 -1.90 6.12 -12.33
N LYS A 44 -1.24 7.08 -11.65
CA LYS A 44 -1.88 8.27 -11.03
C LYS A 44 -3.04 7.90 -10.10
N ALA A 45 -2.95 6.73 -9.47
CA ALA A 45 -3.89 6.32 -8.44
C ALA A 45 -3.45 6.86 -7.08
N THR A 46 -4.39 6.96 -6.14
CA THR A 46 -4.09 7.44 -4.79
C THR A 46 -3.79 6.27 -3.88
N VAL A 47 -2.65 6.30 -3.20
CA VAL A 47 -2.20 5.22 -2.29
C VAL A 47 -3.24 4.93 -1.21
N ASN A 48 -3.89 5.97 -0.68
CA ASN A 48 -4.91 5.88 0.38
C ASN A 48 -6.33 5.66 -0.15
N ASP A 49 -6.54 5.66 -1.47
CA ASP A 49 -7.84 5.38 -2.06
C ASP A 49 -7.99 3.87 -2.23
N GLN A 50 -9.00 3.30 -1.58
CA GLN A 50 -9.29 1.88 -1.64
C GLN A 50 -9.72 1.41 -3.05
N ASN A 51 -10.18 2.33 -3.90
CA ASN A 51 -10.47 2.03 -5.32
C ASN A 51 -9.22 1.68 -6.12
N SER A 52 -8.02 2.01 -5.62
CA SER A 52 -6.74 1.63 -6.23
C SER A 52 -6.45 0.13 -6.11
N LEU A 53 -6.98 -0.57 -5.10
CA LEU A 53 -6.69 -1.99 -4.87
C LEU A 53 -7.29 -2.92 -5.94
N PRO A 54 -8.56 -2.78 -6.36
CA PRO A 54 -9.08 -3.53 -7.50
C PRO A 54 -8.25 -3.35 -8.78
N LEU A 55 -7.79 -2.12 -9.04
CA LEU A 55 -6.94 -1.81 -10.20
C LEU A 55 -5.57 -2.49 -10.10
N PHE A 56 -4.95 -2.45 -8.91
CA PHE A 56 -3.70 -3.14 -8.65
C PHE A 56 -3.84 -4.66 -8.82
N LYS A 57 -4.92 -5.25 -8.26
CA LYS A 57 -5.23 -6.68 -8.41
C LYS A 57 -5.37 -7.07 -9.88
N LYS A 58 -6.12 -6.29 -10.67
CA LYS A 58 -6.25 -6.49 -12.12
C LYS A 58 -4.88 -6.46 -12.81
N LYS A 59 -4.03 -5.48 -12.45
CA LYS A 59 -2.68 -5.35 -12.99
C LYS A 59 -1.78 -6.56 -12.69
N LEU A 60 -1.90 -7.15 -11.50
CA LEU A 60 -1.14 -8.35 -11.15
C LEU A 60 -1.57 -9.56 -11.99
N PHE A 61 -2.87 -9.72 -12.26
CA PHE A 61 -3.36 -10.77 -13.17
C PHE A 61 -2.87 -10.57 -14.60
N GLU A 62 -2.89 -9.34 -15.12
CA GLU A 62 -2.33 -9.00 -16.45
C GLU A 62 -0.83 -9.32 -16.54
N LYS A 63 -0.12 -9.33 -15.41
CA LYS A 63 1.31 -9.68 -15.32
C LYS A 63 1.56 -11.18 -15.05
N ASN A 64 0.54 -12.04 -15.21
CA ASN A 64 0.61 -13.48 -14.98
C ASN A 64 1.07 -13.87 -13.56
N GLN A 65 0.82 -13.03 -12.55
CA GLN A 65 1.04 -13.42 -11.16
C GLN A 65 0.07 -14.54 -10.79
N ASN A 66 0.56 -15.54 -10.06
CA ASN A 66 -0.30 -16.65 -9.66
C ASN A 66 -1.30 -16.21 -8.58
N LYS A 67 -2.36 -17.00 -8.38
CA LYS A 67 -3.44 -16.67 -7.43
C LYS A 67 -2.94 -16.44 -6.00
N TYR A 68 -1.95 -17.22 -5.54
CA TYR A 68 -1.38 -17.08 -4.20
C TYR A 68 -0.61 -15.77 -4.04
N GLN A 69 0.16 -15.38 -5.04
CA GLN A 69 0.89 -14.10 -5.07
C GLN A 69 -0.08 -12.92 -5.11
N VAL A 70 -1.14 -13.00 -5.91
CA VAL A 70 -2.18 -11.96 -5.95
C VAL A 70 -2.87 -11.85 -4.60
N GLN A 71 -3.22 -12.98 -3.97
CA GLN A 71 -3.85 -12.97 -2.65
C GLN A 71 -2.93 -12.36 -1.59
N GLN A 72 -1.66 -12.78 -1.54
CA GLN A 72 -0.68 -12.23 -0.61
C GLN A 72 -0.45 -10.72 -0.84
N ALA A 73 -0.50 -10.26 -2.08
CA ALA A 73 -0.43 -8.84 -2.40
C ALA A 73 -1.65 -8.08 -1.89
N VAL A 74 -2.85 -8.63 -2.09
CA VAL A 74 -4.10 -8.05 -1.57
C VAL A 74 -4.08 -7.99 -0.05
N ASP A 75 -3.67 -9.07 0.63
CA ASP A 75 -3.59 -9.13 2.08
C ASP A 75 -2.62 -8.08 2.63
N ALA A 76 -1.46 -7.91 1.98
CA ALA A 76 -0.50 -6.87 2.31
C ALA A 76 -1.13 -5.46 2.27
N ILE A 77 -1.89 -5.13 1.23
CA ILE A 77 -2.50 -3.80 1.12
C ILE A 77 -3.68 -3.63 2.10
N LEU A 78 -4.45 -4.68 2.35
CA LEU A 78 -5.55 -4.63 3.31
C LEU A 78 -5.08 -4.35 4.74
N ILE A 79 -3.88 -4.79 5.15
CA ILE A 79 -3.30 -4.42 6.45
C ILE A 79 -3.14 -2.89 6.54
N TYR A 80 -2.62 -2.26 5.49
CA TYR A 80 -2.45 -0.81 5.44
C TYR A 80 -3.82 -0.09 5.43
N TYR A 81 -4.77 -0.55 4.61
CA TYR A 81 -6.11 0.03 4.55
C TYR A 81 -6.86 -0.05 5.88
N ARG A 82 -6.78 -1.18 6.58
CA ARG A 82 -7.37 -1.31 7.91
C ARG A 82 -6.80 -0.30 8.90
N HIS A 83 -5.51 0.03 8.80
CA HIS A 83 -4.90 1.04 9.65
C HIS A 83 -5.42 2.44 9.33
N ILE A 84 -5.38 2.86 8.06
CA ILE A 84 -5.83 4.20 7.67
C ILE A 84 -7.35 4.39 7.84
N ASN A 85 -8.15 3.33 7.73
CA ASN A 85 -9.60 3.39 7.97
C ASN A 85 -9.96 3.48 9.46
N LYS A 86 -9.08 3.01 10.34
CA LYS A 86 -9.22 3.18 11.80
C LYS A 86 -8.80 4.59 12.26
N LEU A 87 -8.28 5.41 11.34
CA LEU A 87 -7.96 6.83 11.55
C LEU A 87 -8.99 7.67 10.78
N PRO A 88 -10.19 7.93 11.34
CA PRO A 88 -11.17 8.80 10.69
C PRO A 88 -10.67 10.24 10.50
N ASP A 89 -9.61 10.67 11.21
CA ASP A 89 -9.17 12.08 11.29
C ASP A 89 -7.69 12.32 10.96
N LEU A 90 -7.13 11.67 9.94
CA LEU A 90 -5.89 12.15 9.31
C LEU A 90 -6.18 12.52 7.86
N ASN A 91 -6.72 13.74 7.70
CA ASN A 91 -6.64 14.54 6.48
C ASN A 91 -5.17 14.70 6.07
N LEU A 92 -4.61 13.70 5.38
CA LEU A 92 -3.36 13.83 4.64
C LEU A 92 -3.67 14.28 3.20
N ASN A 93 -4.39 15.39 3.09
CA ASN A 93 -4.39 16.22 1.90
C ASN A 93 -3.04 16.93 1.85
N GLN A 94 -2.02 16.29 1.28
CA GLN A 94 -0.89 17.02 0.71
C GLN A 94 -1.34 17.66 -0.61
N ASN A 95 -2.15 18.71 -0.47
CA ASN A 95 -2.25 19.80 -1.42
C ASN A 95 -1.39 20.97 -0.92
N ASP A 96 -0.10 20.73 -0.72
CA ASP A 96 0.88 21.80 -0.83
C ASP A 96 1.12 22.06 -2.32
N LYS A 97 0.14 22.73 -2.94
CA LYS A 97 0.34 23.50 -4.16
C LYS A 97 -0.09 24.95 -3.91
N LYS A 98 0.93 25.75 -3.62
CA LYS A 98 1.18 27.10 -4.16
C LYS A 98 0.14 28.20 -3.87
N ASN A 99 0.59 29.17 -3.07
CA ASN A 99 0.49 30.63 -3.21
C ASN A 99 -0.86 31.34 -3.38
N THR A 100 -0.83 32.60 -2.91
CA THR A 100 -1.66 33.78 -3.24
C THR A 100 -2.74 34.05 -2.19
N LEU A 101 -2.75 35.12 -1.39
CA LEU A 101 -2.07 36.42 -1.40
C LEU A 101 -1.34 36.72 -0.07
#